data_AF-A0A6P3W3R1-F1
#
_entry.id   AF-A0A6P3W3R1-F1
#
_cell.length_a   1.000
_cell.length_b   1.000
_cell.length_c   1.000
_cell.angle_alpha   90.00
_cell.angle_beta   90.00
_cell.angle_gamma   90.00
#
_symmetry.space_group_name_H-M   'P 1'
#
loop_
_entity.id
_entity.type
_entity.pdbx_description
1 polymer ?
#
loop_
_entity_poly.entity_id
_entity_poly.type
_entity_poly.pdbx_seq_one_letter_code
_entity_poly.pdbx_strand_id
1 'polypeptide(L)'
;MAAEKTKQETVDEDYSLLPLVHDIIKCMDKDGTDVQQELSKLKAKIQESREQIAVMPGIDASPAEQQQQLETLQEQVRTKKQLLQKYKSLCMFEVPKAS
;
A
#
# COMPACT_ATOMS: atom_id res chain seq x y z
N MET A 1 10.96 26.00 -11.88
CA MET A 1 9.88 25.02 -11.72
C MET A 1 10.55 23.66 -11.51
N ALA A 2 10.69 23.23 -10.26
CA ALA A 2 11.25 21.92 -9.93
C ALA A 2 10.08 20.94 -9.83
N ALA A 3 10.15 19.88 -10.63
CA ALA A 3 9.06 18.95 -10.88
C ALA A 3 8.51 18.32 -9.60
N GLU A 4 7.18 18.35 -9.47
CA GLU A 4 6.43 17.48 -8.59
C GLU A 4 6.67 16.03 -9.04
N LYS A 5 7.62 15.34 -8.39
CA LYS A 5 7.74 13.88 -8.53
C LYS A 5 6.44 13.26 -8.04
N THR A 6 5.77 12.57 -8.95
CA THR A 6 4.51 11.90 -8.70
C THR A 6 4.77 10.77 -7.71
N LYS A 7 3.92 10.65 -6.68
CA LYS A 7 3.95 9.67 -5.58
C LYS A 7 4.00 8.17 -5.99
N GLN A 8 4.10 7.92 -7.28
CA GLN A 8 4.13 6.62 -7.94
C GLN A 8 5.57 6.18 -8.29
N GLU A 9 6.52 7.12 -8.45
CA GLU A 9 7.94 6.77 -8.71
C GLU A 9 8.65 6.24 -7.47
N THR A 10 8.29 6.71 -6.27
CA THR A 10 8.97 6.30 -5.02
C THR A 10 8.66 4.86 -4.62
N VAL A 11 7.48 4.35 -4.97
CA VAL A 11 7.05 2.99 -4.60
C VAL A 11 7.73 1.93 -5.46
N ASP A 12 7.99 2.24 -6.74
CA ASP A 12 8.67 1.32 -7.66
C ASP A 12 10.16 1.15 -7.31
N GLU A 13 10.80 2.22 -6.87
CA GLU A 13 12.19 2.19 -6.37
C GLU A 13 12.35 1.29 -5.13
N ASP A 14 11.37 1.25 -4.22
CA ASP A 14 11.45 0.48 -2.96
C ASP A 14 11.45 -1.05 -3.16
N TYR A 15 10.90 -1.53 -4.28
CA TYR A 15 10.82 -2.96 -4.63
C TYR A 15 11.76 -3.38 -5.78
N SER A 16 12.54 -2.45 -6.33
CA SER A 16 13.44 -2.75 -7.43
C SER A 16 14.62 -3.61 -6.97
N LEU A 17 14.70 -4.84 -7.50
CA LEU A 17 15.82 -5.75 -7.27
C LEU A 17 16.97 -5.53 -8.26
N LEU A 18 16.74 -4.73 -9.31
CA LEU A 18 17.67 -4.58 -10.43
C LEU A 18 19.03 -3.98 -10.01
N PRO A 19 19.12 -2.98 -9.10
CA PRO A 19 20.41 -2.49 -8.62
C PRO A 19 21.24 -3.58 -7.92
N LEU A 20 20.59 -4.41 -7.08
CA LEU A 20 21.24 -5.53 -6.40
C LEU A 20 21.73 -6.59 -7.39
N VAL A 21 20.92 -6.92 -8.40
CA VAL A 21 21.32 -7.87 -9.46
C VAL A 21 22.51 -7.32 -10.25
N HIS A 22 22.50 -6.03 -10.60
CA HIS A 22 23.60 -5.37 -11.27
C HIS A 22 24.89 -5.41 -10.44
N ASP A 23 24.81 -5.15 -9.14
CA ASP A 23 25.97 -5.17 -8.25
C ASP A 23 26.56 -6.58 -8.11
N ILE A 24 25.71 -7.62 -8.08
CA ILE A 24 26.15 -9.02 -8.13
C ILE A 24 26.95 -9.30 -9.40
N ILE A 25 26.42 -8.94 -10.57
CA ILE A 25 27.08 -9.15 -11.88
C ILE A 25 28.45 -8.43 -11.89
N LYS A 26 28.47 -7.18 -11.42
CA LYS A 26 29.70 -6.38 -11.32
C LYS A 26 30.75 -6.96 -10.36
N CYS A 27 30.32 -7.62 -9.28
CA CYS A 27 31.20 -8.34 -8.36
C CYS A 27 31.74 -9.64 -8.97
N MET A 28 30.94 -10.33 -9.78
CA MET A 28 31.35 -11.55 -10.50
C MET A 28 32.42 -11.25 -11.56
N ASP A 29 32.28 -10.14 -12.30
CA ASP A 29 33.24 -9.72 -13.32
C ASP A 29 34.64 -9.37 -12.77
N LYS A 30 34.77 -9.23 -11.45
CA LYS A 30 36.02 -8.83 -10.76
C LYS A 30 36.68 -9.96 -9.95
N ASP A 31 36.26 -11.22 -10.13
CA ASP A 31 36.71 -12.38 -9.33
C ASP A 31 36.53 -12.18 -7.81
N GLY A 32 35.52 -11.37 -7.42
CA GLY A 32 35.41 -10.81 -6.08
C GLY A 32 34.79 -11.74 -5.03
N THR A 33 35.42 -11.80 -3.86
CA THR A 33 34.90 -12.42 -2.61
C THR A 33 33.55 -11.83 -2.14
N ASP A 34 33.12 -10.71 -2.70
CA ASP A 34 31.92 -9.94 -2.33
C ASP A 34 30.62 -10.48 -2.95
N VAL A 35 30.69 -11.41 -3.90
CA VAL A 35 29.47 -11.98 -4.55
C VAL A 35 28.54 -12.63 -3.52
N GLN A 36 29.10 -13.33 -2.53
CA GLN A 36 28.30 -13.95 -1.46
C GLN A 36 27.58 -12.92 -0.59
N GLN A 37 28.19 -11.76 -0.37
CA GLN A 37 27.57 -10.66 0.38
C GLN A 37 26.40 -10.07 -0.42
N GLU A 38 26.60 -9.75 -1.69
CA GLU A 38 25.53 -9.19 -2.53
C GLU A 38 24.37 -10.17 -2.74
N LEU A 39 24.65 -11.47 -2.88
CA LEU A 39 23.63 -12.52 -2.90
C LEU A 39 22.84 -12.58 -1.59
N SER A 40 23.51 -12.40 -0.45
CA SER A 40 22.86 -12.37 0.87
C SER A 40 21.92 -11.17 1.00
N LYS A 41 22.31 -10.00 0.49
CA LYS A 41 21.45 -8.80 0.42
C LYS A 41 20.22 -9.03 -0.46
N LEU A 42 20.41 -9.60 -1.65
CA LEU A 42 19.29 -9.94 -2.55
C LEU A 42 18.30 -10.91 -1.88
N LYS A 43 18.81 -11.96 -1.24
CA LYS A 43 17.99 -12.93 -0.50
C LYS A 43 17.19 -12.24 0.61
N ALA A 44 17.82 -11.37 1.39
CA ALA A 44 17.16 -10.61 2.45
C ALA A 44 16.03 -9.72 1.89
N LYS A 45 16.29 -8.98 0.81
CA LYS A 45 15.29 -8.09 0.18
C LYS A 45 14.09 -8.86 -0.38
N ILE A 46 14.33 -10.04 -0.98
CA ILE A 46 13.25 -10.95 -1.42
C ILE A 46 12.44 -11.43 -0.22
N GLN A 47 13.11 -11.86 0.86
CA GLN A 47 12.43 -12.36 2.05
C GLN A 47 11.58 -11.27 2.71
N GLU A 48 12.11 -10.07 2.88
CA GLU A 48 11.38 -8.90 3.36
C GLU A 48 10.14 -8.62 2.50
N SER A 49 10.28 -8.66 1.17
CA SER A 49 9.15 -8.45 0.25
C SER A 49 8.07 -9.54 0.42
N ARG A 50 8.46 -10.79 0.63
CA ARG A 50 7.50 -11.89 0.91
C ARG A 50 6.76 -11.68 2.22
N GLU A 51 7.45 -11.23 3.26
CA GLU A 51 6.85 -10.93 4.56
C GLU A 51 5.86 -9.77 4.47
N GLN A 52 6.19 -8.72 3.71
CA GLN A 52 5.26 -7.61 3.43
C GLN A 52 4.02 -8.07 2.66
N ILE A 53 4.19 -8.92 1.65
CA ILE A 53 3.05 -9.48 0.90
C ILE A 53 2.18 -10.34 1.83
N ALA A 54 2.78 -11.18 2.68
CA ALA A 54 2.05 -12.09 3.56
C ALA A 54 1.11 -11.39 4.56
N VAL A 55 1.38 -10.13 4.89
CA VAL A 55 0.52 -9.32 5.78
C VAL A 55 -0.37 -8.33 5.04
N MET A 56 -0.31 -8.31 3.70
CA MET A 56 -1.09 -7.37 2.91
C MET A 56 -2.58 -7.75 2.95
N PRO A 57 -3.47 -6.81 3.30
CA PRO A 57 -4.89 -7.12 3.39
C PRO A 57 -5.47 -7.48 2.02
N GLY A 58 -6.28 -8.54 2.00
CA GLY A 58 -6.98 -8.98 0.81
C GLY A 58 -6.20 -9.93 -0.10
N ILE A 59 -4.95 -10.31 0.22
CA ILE A 59 -4.19 -11.28 -0.60
C ILE A 59 -4.87 -12.66 -0.70
N ASP A 60 -5.69 -13.01 0.29
CA ASP A 60 -6.44 -14.27 0.34
C ASP A 60 -7.76 -14.23 -0.45
N ALA A 61 -8.16 -13.05 -0.95
CA ALA A 61 -9.41 -12.85 -1.66
C ALA A 61 -9.17 -12.74 -3.18
N SER A 62 -10.07 -13.32 -3.97
CA SER A 62 -10.04 -13.12 -5.42
C SER A 62 -10.33 -11.65 -5.79
N PRO A 63 -9.88 -11.18 -6.96
CA PRO A 63 -10.18 -9.81 -7.41
C PRO A 63 -11.67 -9.49 -7.43
N ALA A 64 -12.53 -10.47 -7.77
CA ALA A 64 -13.97 -10.31 -7.77
C ALA A 64 -14.53 -10.12 -6.35
N GLU A 65 -14.06 -10.90 -5.37
CA GLU A 65 -14.46 -10.76 -3.97
C GLU A 65 -13.99 -9.42 -3.37
N GLN A 66 -12.80 -8.96 -3.72
CA GLN A 66 -12.31 -7.64 -3.32
C GLN A 66 -13.19 -6.52 -3.89
N GLN A 67 -13.56 -6.62 -5.17
CA GLN A 67 -14.43 -5.65 -5.83
C GLN A 67 -15.82 -5.61 -5.18
N GLN A 68 -16.42 -6.77 -4.93
CA GLN A 68 -17.74 -6.85 -4.27
C GLN A 68 -17.72 -6.26 -2.85
N GLN A 69 -16.66 -6.52 -2.08
CA GLN A 69 -16.47 -5.92 -0.75
C GLN A 69 -16.36 -4.39 -0.84
N LEU A 70 -15.62 -3.88 -1.82
CA LEU A 70 -15.49 -2.44 -2.06
C LEU A 70 -16.85 -1.79 -2.36
N GLU A 71 -17.63 -2.38 -3.26
CA GLU A 71 -18.98 -1.90 -3.61
C GLU A 71 -19.91 -1.88 -2.39
N THR A 72 -19.88 -2.96 -1.59
CA THR A 72 -20.65 -3.07 -0.35
C THR A 72 -20.28 -1.96 0.64
N LEU A 73 -18.97 -1.71 0.83
CA LEU A 73 -18.49 -0.65 1.73
C LEU A 73 -18.91 0.74 1.24
N GLN A 74 -18.85 0.99 -0.06
CA GLN A 74 -19.30 2.26 -0.65
C GLN A 74 -20.80 2.49 -0.42
N GLU A 75 -21.63 1.47 -0.58
CA GLU A 75 -23.06 1.55 -0.31
C GLU A 75 -23.36 1.78 1.18
N GLN A 76 -22.63 1.11 2.08
CA GLN A 76 -22.74 1.35 3.52
C GLN A 76 -22.40 2.80 3.86
N VAL A 77 -21.33 3.36 3.31
CA VAL A 77 -20.95 4.76 3.53
C VAL A 77 -22.02 5.70 3.00
N ARG A 78 -22.57 5.45 1.80
CA ARG A 78 -23.68 6.23 1.23
C ARG A 78 -24.89 6.22 2.17
N THR A 79 -25.31 5.04 2.61
CA THR A 79 -26.48 4.86 3.48
C THR A 79 -26.28 5.54 4.83
N LYS A 80 -25.12 5.35 5.47
CA LYS A 80 -24.78 6.00 6.74
C LYS A 80 -24.77 7.53 6.61
N LYS A 81 -24.24 8.06 5.51
CA LYS A 81 -24.27 9.51 5.24
C LYS A 81 -25.69 10.04 5.07
N GLN A 82 -26.54 9.35 4.32
CA GLN A 82 -27.96 9.72 4.17
C GLN A 82 -28.69 9.71 5.52
N LEU A 83 -28.43 8.70 6.35
CA LEU A 83 -29.03 8.61 7.68
C LEU A 83 -28.59 9.78 8.57
N LEU A 84 -27.30 10.10 8.61
CA LEU A 84 -26.79 11.27 9.33
C LEU A 84 -27.40 12.58 8.82
N GLN A 85 -27.58 12.73 7.51
CA GLN A 85 -28.25 13.90 6.94
C GLN A 85 -29.72 13.99 7.38
N LYS A 86 -30.45 12.87 7.36
CA LYS A 86 -31.83 12.80 7.86
C LYS A 86 -31.89 13.24 9.32
N TYR A 87 -31.03 12.71 10.19
CA TYR A 87 -30.97 13.12 11.59
C TYR A 87 -30.64 14.61 11.77
N LYS A 88 -29.73 15.16 10.96
CA LYS A 88 -29.44 16.61 10.97
C LYS A 88 -30.65 17.44 10.56
N SER A 89 -31.38 17.02 9.53
CA SER A 89 -32.57 17.74 9.05
C SER A 89 -33.78 17.61 9.96
N LEU A 90 -33.85 16.55 10.77
CA LEU A 90 -34.98 16.22 11.62
C LEU A 90 -35.07 17.07 12.90
N CYS A 91 -34.09 17.94 13.18
CA CYS A 91 -34.11 18.92 14.28
C CYS A 91 -34.94 18.50 15.52
N MET A 92 -34.59 17.35 16.12
CA MET A 92 -34.92 17.06 17.53
C MET A 92 -33.77 17.46 18.45
N PHE A 93 -32.78 18.19 17.93
CA PHE A 93 -31.58 18.66 18.63
C PHE A 93 -31.48 20.19 18.54
N GLU A 94 -32.57 20.91 18.84
CA GLU A 94 -32.37 22.24 19.42
C GLU A 94 -31.81 22.01 20.83
N VAL A 95 -30.49 22.12 20.98
CA VAL A 95 -29.88 22.29 22.29
C VAL A 95 -30.51 23.57 22.86
N PRO A 96 -31.22 23.53 24.00
CA PRO A 96 -31.79 24.73 24.58
C PRO A 96 -30.64 25.72 24.77
N LYS A 97 -30.71 26.87 24.10
CA LYS A 97 -29.77 27.96 24.32
C LYS A 97 -29.93 28.36 25.78
N ALA A 98 -28.95 28.05 26.62
CA ALA A 98 -28.95 28.41 28.03
C ALA A 98 -29.16 29.94 28.12
N SER A 99 -30.28 30.32 28.73
CA SER A 99 -30.59 31.70 29.14
C SER A 99 -29.83 32.03 30.41
#